data_AF-A0A2X2XV18-F1
#
_entry.id   AF-A0A2X2XV18-F1
#
_cell.length_a   1.000
_cell.length_b   1.000
_cell.length_c   1.000
_cell.angle_alpha   90.00
_cell.angle_beta   90.00
_cell.angle_gamma   90.00
#
_symmetry.space_group_name_H-M   'P 1'
#
loop_
_entity.id
_entity.type
_entity.pdbx_description
1 polymer ?
#
loop_
_entity_poly.entity_id
_entity_poly.type
_entity_poly.pdbx_seq_one_letter_code
_entity_poly.pdbx_strand_id
1 'polypeptide(L)' 'MYRTKVDDLPSRLKLIYAGVTEIITQFQPDYFAIEQVFMAKNADSALKLGQARGVAIVAAVNQGSSGV' A
#
# COMPACT_ATOMS: atom_id res chain seq x y z
N MET A 1 11.28 4.80 23.86
CA MET A 1 11.15 5.00 22.40
C MET A 1 10.69 3.68 21.78
N TYR A 2 9.38 3.41 21.79
CA TYR A 2 8.83 2.17 21.22
C TYR A 2 8.77 2.31 19.69
N ARG A 3 9.77 1.77 18.98
CA ARG A 3 9.58 1.40 17.57
C ARG A 3 8.68 0.17 17.60
N THR A 4 7.44 0.30 17.14
CA THR A 4 6.61 -0.86 16.82
C THR A 4 7.32 -1.62 15.71
N LYS A 5 8.15 -2.59 16.10
CA LYS A 5 8.86 -3.48 15.19
C LYS A 5 7.83 -4.42 14.59
N VAL A 6 7.31 -4.03 13.44
CA VAL A 6 6.77 -5.00 12.51
C VAL A 6 8.01 -5.57 11.82
N ASP A 7 8.48 -6.72 12.33
CA ASP A 7 9.86 -7.18 12.13
C ASP A 7 10.18 -7.66 10.71
N ASP A 8 9.16 -7.97 9.90
CA ASP A 8 9.35 -8.44 8.53
C ASP A 8 8.45 -7.72 7.51
N LEU A 9 8.94 -7.68 6.28
CA LEU A 9 8.27 -7.03 5.16
C LEU A 9 6.86 -7.60 4.89
N PRO A 10 6.64 -8.93 4.83
CA PRO A 10 5.30 -9.50 4.70
C PRO A 10 4.30 -8.98 5.74
N SER A 11 4.67 -8.93 7.02
CA SER A 11 3.81 -8.37 8.07
C SER A 11 3.48 -6.89 7.83
N ARG A 12 4.44 -6.10 7.37
CA ARG A 12 4.19 -4.68 7.00
C ARG A 12 3.25 -4.55 5.82
N LEU A 13 3.41 -5.39 4.80
CA LEU A 13 2.52 -5.43 3.64
C LEU A 13 1.10 -5.82 4.05
N LYS A 14 0.94 -6.81 4.95
CA LYS A 14 -0.37 -7.18 5.49
C LYS A 14 -1.07 -6.01 6.19
N LEU A 15 -0.33 -5.23 6.98
CA LEU A 15 -0.88 -4.03 7.63
C LEU A 15 -1.31 -2.96 6.63
N ILE A 16 -0.51 -2.73 5.58
CA ILE A 16 -0.87 -1.80 4.50
C ILE A 16 -2.15 -2.27 3.80
N TYR A 17 -2.24 -3.55 3.45
CA TYR A 17 -3.44 -4.12 2.84
C TYR A 17 -4.67 -3.88 3.73
N ALA A 18 -4.61 -4.30 4.99
CA ALA A 18 -5.71 -4.18 5.93
C ALA A 18 -6.15 -2.72 6.13
N GLY A 19 -5.20 -1.80 6.31
CA GLY A 19 -5.50 -0.38 6.49
C GLY A 19 -6.10 0.26 5.24
N VAL A 20 -5.59 -0.04 4.05
CA VAL A 20 -6.16 0.49 2.79
C VAL A 20 -7.57 -0.07 2.57
N THR A 21 -7.76 -1.37 2.77
CA THR A 21 -9.07 -2.03 2.69
C THR A 21 -10.07 -1.39 3.65
N GLU A 22 -9.68 -1.14 4.91
CA GLU A 22 -10.53 -0.49 5.92
C GLU A 22 -10.99 0.89 5.46
N ILE A 23 -10.07 1.74 4.97
CA ILE A 23 -10.39 3.08 4.47
C ILE A 23 -11.34 3.01 3.27
N ILE A 24 -11.08 2.13 2.30
CA ILE A 24 -11.94 2.01 1.11
C ILE A 24 -13.33 1.50 1.49
N THR A 25 -13.43 0.54 2.40
CA THR A 25 -14.71 0.06 2.91
C THR A 25 -15.46 1.15 3.67
N GLN A 26 -14.77 1.96 4.46
CA GLN A 26 -15.38 3.02 5.27
C GLN A 26 -15.92 4.16 4.40
N PHE A 27 -15.17 4.59 3.39
CA PHE A 27 -15.47 5.79 2.62
C PHE A 27 -16.09 5.52 1.25
N GLN A 28 -16.03 4.28 0.74
CA GLN A 28 -16.52 3.88 -0.58
C GLN A 28 -16.16 4.88 -1.70
N PRO A 29 -14.86 5.24 -1.85
CA PRO A 29 -14.48 6.24 -2.83
C PRO A 29 -14.70 5.73 -4.25
N ASP A 30 -15.21 6.61 -5.12
CA ASP A 30 -15.34 6.32 -6.56
C ASP A 30 -13.98 6.19 -7.26
N TYR A 31 -12.97 6.89 -6.75
CA TYR A 31 -11.62 6.96 -7.33
C TYR A 31 -10.53 6.68 -6.30
N PHE A 32 -9.50 5.96 -6.75
CA PHE A 32 -8.28 5.71 -5.99
C PHE A 32 -7.07 6.20 -6.79
N ALA A 33 -6.18 6.96 -6.16
CA ALA A 33 -5.01 7.54 -6.82
C ALA A 33 -3.73 7.10 -6.11
N ILE A 34 -2.73 6.71 -6.90
CA ILE A 34 -1.40 6.33 -6.40
C ILE A 34 -0.34 7.17 -7.10
N GLU A 35 0.53 7.79 -6.32
CA GLU A 35 1.65 8.55 -6.86
C GLU A 35 2.60 7.67 -7.68
N GLN A 36 3.09 8.22 -8.79
CA GLN A 36 4.15 7.59 -9.57
C GLN A 36 5.50 7.77 -8.86
N VAL A 37 6.21 6.68 -8.64
CA VAL A 37 7.54 6.73 -8.02
C VAL A 37 8.58 7.08 -9.08
N PHE A 38 9.29 8.19 -8.90
CA PHE A 38 10.45 8.55 -9.71
C PHE A 38 11.75 8.05 -9.05
N MET A 39 12.70 7.60 -9.88
CA MET A 39 14.07 7.15 -9.58
C MET A 39 14.47 7.15 -8.10
N ALA A 40 14.38 5.97 -7.48
CA ALA A 40 14.95 5.76 -6.16
C ALA A 40 16.48 5.63 -6.24
N LYS A 41 17.21 6.40 -5.42
CA LYS A 41 18.68 6.32 -5.34
C LYS A 41 19.19 4.93 -4.89
N ASN A 42 18.34 4.14 -4.23
CA ASN A 42 18.66 2.81 -3.69
C ASN A 42 17.62 1.78 -4.17
N ALA A 43 18.10 0.74 -4.86
CA ALA A 43 17.27 -0.31 -5.45
C ALA A 43 16.48 -1.11 -4.40
N ASP A 44 17.04 -1.38 -3.22
CA ASP A 44 16.37 -2.13 -2.15
C ASP A 44 15.16 -1.35 -1.59
N SER A 45 15.34 -0.05 -1.35
CA SER A 45 14.24 0.84 -0.94
C SER A 45 13.19 1.00 -2.04
N ALA A 46 13.62 1.06 -3.31
CA ALA A 46 12.73 1.10 -4.47
C ALA A 46 11.82 -0.12 -4.53
N LEU A 47 12.41 -1.31 -4.33
CA LEU A 47 11.70 -2.58 -4.37
C LEU A 47 10.67 -2.68 -3.24
N LYS A 48 11.05 -2.30 -2.01
CA LYS A 48 10.13 -2.26 -0.85
C LYS A 48 8.97 -1.30 -1.07
N LEU A 49 9.23 -0.13 -1.65
CA LEU A 49 8.18 0.83 -2.00
C LEU A 49 7.27 0.30 -3.10
N GLY A 50 7.84 -0.35 -4.12
CA GLY A 50 7.08 -1.01 -5.18
C GLY A 50 6.13 -2.08 -4.64
N GLN A 51 6.60 -2.93 -3.72
CA GLN A 51 5.80 -3.96 -3.06
C GLN A 51 4.65 -3.35 -2.25
N ALA A 52 4.92 -2.32 -1.45
CA ALA A 52 3.89 -1.61 -0.68
C ALA A 52 2.81 -0.99 -1.58
N ARG A 53 3.23 -0.35 -2.69
CA ARG A 53 2.29 0.22 -3.68
C ARG A 53 1.46 -0.85 -4.36
N GLY A 54 2.07 -1.95 -4.80
CA GLY A 54 1.36 -3.07 -5.41
C GLY A 54 0.26 -3.62 -4.50
N VAL A 55 0.55 -3.72 -3.20
CA VAL A 55 -0.44 -4.14 -2.19
C VAL A 55 -1.59 -3.14 -2.05
N ALA A 56 -1.31 -1.84 -2.03
CA ALA A 56 -2.36 -0.81 -1.97
C ALA A 56 -3.26 -0.84 -3.21
N ILE A 57 -2.68 -1.04 -4.40
CA ILE A 57 -3.42 -1.17 -5.66
C ILE A 57 -4.34 -2.39 -5.64
N VAL A 58 -3.82 -3.56 -5.25
CA VAL A 58 -4.62 -4.79 -5.16
C VAL A 58 -5.73 -4.65 -4.13
N ALA A 59 -5.48 -4.01 -2.99
CA ALA A 59 -6.50 -3.73 -1.99
C ALA A 59 -7.65 -2.89 -2.56
N ALA A 60 -7.35 -1.88 -3.37
CA ALA A 60 -8.35 -1.04 -4.00
C ALA A 60 -9.17 -1.77 -5.07
N VAL A 61 -8.50 -2.51 -5.95
CA VAL A 61 -9.18 -3.30 -7.01
C VAL A 61 -10.09 -4.38 -6.40
N ASN A 62 -9.66 -5.04 -5.32
CA ASN A 62 -10.47 -6.06 -4.63
C ASN A 62 -11.78 -5.49 -4.04
N GLN A 63 -11.83 -4.19 -3.75
CA GLN A 63 -13.02 -3.53 -3.21
C GLN A 63 -13.86 -2.83 -4.28
N GLY A 64 -13.54 -3.02 -5.56
CA GLY A 64 -14.32 -2.49 -6.68
C GLY A 64 -14.06 -1.02 -7.01
N SER A 65 -13.05 -0.39 -6.39
CA SER A 65 -12.63 0.97 -6.74
C SER A 65 -12.13 0.98 -8.19
N SER A 66 -12.94 1.54 -9.10
CA SER A 66 -12.67 1.54 -10.53
C SER A 66 -11.80 2.74 -10.89
N GLY A 67 -10.49 2.60 -10.72
CA GLY A 67 -9.52 3.59 -11.20
C GLY A 67 -8.19 3.50 -10.49
N VAL A 68 -7.14 3.27 -11.28
CA VAL A 68 -5.74 3.59 -10.97
C VAL A 68 -5.18 4.31 -12.19
#